data_AF-A0A915PQZ5-F1
#
_entry.id   AF-A0A915PQZ5-F1
#
_cell.length_a   1.000
_cell.length_b   1.000
_cell.length_c   1.000
_cell.angle_alpha   90.00
_cell.angle_beta   90.00
_cell.angle_gamma   90.00
#
_symmetry.space_group_name_H-M   'P 1'
#
loop_
_entity.id
_entity.type
_entity.pdbx_description
1 polymer ?
#
loop_
_entity_poly.entity_id
_entity_poly.type
_entity_poly.pdbx_seq_one_letter_code
_entity_poly.pdbx_strand_id
1 'polypeptide(L)'
;MHGIETIKVGSRKKFRCGVDGCEWNGASRQGLLSHKVKYHSVQPRQKPVKCPECCERFHTVKNLARHALDKHKIEGQNFELQSRSFRSRAEFDDFMQYIRMETSGSMTTISVKDKCTYMRCEMAGKARHLADSLSGRISHGTKKVISHCTCFMNVRTEGNGSINVEYVLGHLGHEKTPVKIRYTALEIEAILLLLKEKRSPHWIIHYFKENTLENDKLHALSRSDIRSIMYSYLNSEEQEEIIGLEREEANSNFNWASTPICNSALLLETMSRIEPLSVEEYASENENEAVEITISTNMSGQITPGAHLQSGKRFDALVEDTRLKLMELFDLVFQVNENRIEELNSKVIDALNFAKQNMIYRTDSELLARNPDAESLRMDAIPPCANPEEMNHKQNMISGHDFAAISGTLTYFA
;
A
#
# COMPACT_ATOMS: atom_id res chain seq x y z
N MET A 1 -43.26 -12.76 19.40
CA MET A 1 -42.56 -13.94 18.84
C MET A 1 -43.47 -15.13 19.07
N HIS A 2 -43.84 -15.91 18.06
CA HIS A 2 -44.46 -17.21 18.36
C HIS A 2 -43.38 -18.06 19.05
N GLY A 3 -43.66 -18.52 20.27
CA GLY A 3 -42.70 -19.26 21.08
C GLY A 3 -42.17 -20.46 20.31
N ILE A 4 -40.86 -20.72 20.39
CA ILE A 4 -40.33 -21.97 19.87
C ILE A 4 -40.72 -23.05 20.89
N GLU A 5 -41.62 -23.93 20.51
CA GLU A 5 -42.01 -25.06 21.35
C GLU A 5 -40.87 -26.06 21.43
N THR A 6 -40.39 -26.28 22.66
CA THR A 6 -39.45 -27.35 22.98
C THR A 6 -40.21 -28.46 23.70
N ILE A 7 -40.13 -29.68 23.16
CA ILE A 7 -40.68 -30.86 23.81
C ILE A 7 -39.55 -31.67 24.44
N LYS A 8 -39.79 -32.22 25.62
CA LYS A 8 -38.84 -33.13 26.29
C LYS A 8 -39.24 -34.56 25.93
N VAL A 9 -38.36 -35.28 25.22
CA VAL A 9 -38.56 -36.69 24.88
C VAL A 9 -37.45 -37.49 25.58
N GLY A 10 -37.79 -38.09 26.72
CA GLY A 10 -36.81 -38.67 27.63
C GLY A 10 -35.91 -37.61 28.27
N SER A 11 -34.59 -37.81 28.20
CA SER A 11 -33.59 -36.85 28.70
C SER A 11 -33.23 -35.75 27.69
N ARG A 12 -33.62 -35.88 26.42
CA ARG A 12 -33.20 -34.98 25.34
C ARG A 12 -34.28 -33.93 25.03
N LYS A 13 -33.87 -32.67 24.89
CA LYS A 13 -34.73 -31.60 24.37
C LYS A 13 -34.83 -31.72 22.85
N LYS A 14 -36.04 -31.76 22.32
CA LYS A 14 -36.33 -31.69 20.88
C LYS A 14 -37.09 -30.41 20.55
N PHE A 15 -36.91 -29.93 19.33
CA PHE A 15 -37.59 -28.77 18.78
C PHE A 15 -38.73 -29.25 17.88
N ARG A 16 -39.96 -28.82 18.14
CA ARG A 16 -41.16 -29.17 17.37
C ARG A 16 -41.50 -28.08 16.36
N CYS A 17 -42.01 -28.47 15.19
CA CYS A 17 -42.60 -27.52 14.25
C CYS A 17 -44.00 -27.08 14.73
N GLY A 18 -44.19 -25.79 15.01
CA GLY A 18 -45.49 -25.23 15.38
C GLY A 18 -46.33 -24.76 14.17
N VAL A 19 -46.24 -25.44 13.03
CA VAL A 19 -47.16 -25.22 11.90
C VAL A 19 -48.24 -26.30 12.01
N ASP A 20 -49.51 -25.91 11.96
CA ASP A 20 -50.64 -26.82 12.14
C ASP A 20 -50.56 -28.01 11.18
N GLY A 21 -50.72 -29.22 11.71
CA GLY A 21 -50.59 -30.47 10.97
C GLY A 21 -49.16 -30.94 10.71
N CYS A 22 -48.12 -30.25 11.20
CA CYS A 22 -46.74 -30.67 11.03
C CYS A 22 -46.18 -31.40 12.26
N GLU A 23 -45.94 -32.71 12.14
CA GLU A 23 -45.41 -33.54 13.24
C GLU A 23 -43.88 -33.54 13.37
N TRP A 24 -43.18 -32.74 12.55
CA TRP A 24 -41.73 -32.74 12.52
C TRP A 24 -41.13 -32.34 13.87
N ASN A 25 -40.14 -33.11 14.32
CA ASN A 25 -39.34 -32.81 15.49
C ASN A 25 -37.86 -33.13 15.22
N GLY A 26 -36.95 -32.30 15.74
CA GLY A 26 -35.51 -32.46 15.56
C GLY A 26 -34.69 -32.11 16.79
N ALA A 27 -33.44 -32.57 16.83
CA ALA A 27 -32.55 -32.38 17.97
C ALA A 27 -31.95 -30.96 18.06
N SER A 28 -32.04 -30.15 17.00
CA SER A 28 -31.43 -28.82 16.95
C SER A 28 -32.39 -27.75 16.43
N ARG A 29 -32.22 -26.53 16.93
CA ARG A 29 -32.93 -25.33 16.45
C ARG A 29 -32.63 -25.07 14.97
N GLN A 30 -31.41 -25.36 14.52
CA GLN A 30 -31.03 -25.20 13.11
C GLN A 30 -31.81 -26.19 12.22
N GLY A 31 -31.97 -27.44 12.65
CA GLY A 31 -32.80 -28.42 11.96
C GLY A 31 -34.25 -27.96 11.84
N LEU A 32 -34.82 -27.35 12.90
CA LEU A 32 -36.17 -26.79 12.86
C LEU A 32 -36.28 -25.65 11.84
N LEU A 33 -35.29 -24.75 11.79
CA LEU A 33 -35.27 -23.67 10.81
C LEU A 33 -35.18 -24.23 9.38
N SER A 34 -34.26 -25.14 9.10
CA SER A 34 -34.14 -25.78 7.78
C SER A 34 -35.42 -26.51 7.37
N HIS A 35 -36.08 -27.20 8.30
CA HIS A 35 -37.37 -27.83 8.06
C HIS A 35 -38.45 -26.80 7.71
N LYS A 36 -38.57 -25.72 8.48
CA LYS A 36 -39.54 -24.64 8.24
C LYS A 36 -39.33 -23.94 6.90
N VAL A 37 -38.07 -23.74 6.51
CA VAL A 37 -37.74 -23.18 5.18
C VAL A 37 -38.15 -24.15 4.07
N LYS A 38 -37.83 -25.43 4.21
CA LYS A 38 -38.04 -26.44 3.15
C LYS A 38 -39.50 -26.83 2.94
N TYR A 39 -40.27 -27.01 4.02
CA TYR A 39 -41.61 -27.60 3.94
C TYR A 39 -42.75 -26.60 4.18
N HIS A 40 -42.45 -25.45 4.78
CA HIS A 40 -43.47 -24.44 5.13
C HIS A 40 -43.23 -23.10 4.45
N SER A 41 -42.22 -23.01 3.56
CA SER A 41 -41.79 -21.78 2.89
C SER A 41 -41.55 -20.61 3.87
N VAL A 42 -41.28 -20.92 5.14
CA VAL A 42 -41.05 -19.91 6.17
C VAL A 42 -39.66 -19.35 5.94
N GLN A 43 -39.58 -18.10 5.49
CA GLN A 43 -38.30 -17.44 5.35
C GLN A 43 -37.62 -17.34 6.73
N PRO A 44 -36.35 -17.75 6.86
CA PRO A 44 -35.66 -17.65 8.13
C PRO A 44 -35.55 -16.16 8.47
N ARG A 45 -36.07 -15.77 9.64
CA ARG A 45 -35.90 -14.39 10.12
C ARG A 45 -34.42 -14.10 10.27
N GLN A 46 -33.86 -13.38 9.31
CA GLN A 46 -32.51 -12.85 9.41
C GLN A 46 -32.46 -11.95 10.64
N LYS A 47 -31.40 -12.08 11.44
CA LYS A 47 -31.22 -11.18 12.59
C LYS A 47 -31.13 -9.77 12.03
N PRO A 48 -31.94 -8.83 12.51
CA PRO A 48 -31.91 -7.47 11.99
C PRO A 48 -30.53 -6.88 12.24
N VAL A 49 -30.01 -6.22 11.22
CA VAL A 49 -28.80 -5.39 11.29
C VAL A 49 -29.19 -4.10 11.99
N LYS A 50 -28.51 -3.73 13.07
CA LYS A 50 -28.76 -2.47 13.77
C LYS A 50 -27.80 -1.38 13.28
N CYS A 51 -28.31 -0.17 13.11
CA CYS A 51 -27.46 1.02 12.95
C CYS A 51 -26.71 1.29 14.27
N PRO A 52 -25.39 1.44 14.24
CA PRO A 52 -24.59 1.69 15.43
C PRO A 52 -24.82 3.09 16.00
N GLU A 53 -25.20 4.08 15.18
CA GLU A 53 -25.41 5.46 15.62
C GLU A 53 -26.82 5.71 16.17
N CYS A 54 -27.87 5.34 15.44
CA CYS A 54 -29.27 5.65 15.82
C CYS A 54 -30.11 4.44 16.26
N CYS A 55 -29.52 3.24 16.33
CA CYS A 55 -30.18 1.99 16.74
C CYS A 55 -31.36 1.51 15.87
N GLU A 56 -31.63 2.14 14.71
CA GLU A 56 -32.61 1.66 13.72
C GLU A 56 -32.27 0.24 13.23
N ARG A 57 -33.28 -0.51 12.79
CA ARG A 57 -33.15 -1.94 12.43
C ARG A 57 -33.45 -2.17 10.95
N PHE A 58 -32.57 -2.92 10.31
CA PHE A 58 -32.61 -3.22 8.88
C PHE A 58 -32.57 -4.73 8.64
N HIS A 59 -33.15 -5.14 7.51
CA HIS A 59 -33.10 -6.54 7.09
C HIS A 59 -31.73 -6.95 6.52
N THR A 60 -31.00 -6.00 5.92
CA THR A 60 -29.73 -6.27 5.22
C THR A 60 -28.71 -5.17 5.51
N VAL A 61 -27.42 -5.49 5.32
CA VAL A 61 -26.33 -4.49 5.43
C VAL A 61 -26.43 -3.45 4.32
N LYS A 62 -26.93 -3.81 3.13
CA LYS A 62 -27.23 -2.87 2.03
C LYS A 62 -28.25 -1.80 2.43
N ASN A 63 -29.29 -2.18 3.18
CA ASN A 63 -30.25 -1.22 3.72
C ASN A 63 -29.64 -0.35 4.83
N LEU A 64 -28.75 -0.91 5.66
CA LEU A 64 -27.99 -0.11 6.63
C LEU A 64 -27.09 0.93 5.93
N ALA A 65 -26.39 0.55 4.85
CA ALA A 65 -25.54 1.47 4.08
C ALA A 65 -26.35 2.61 3.44
N ARG A 66 -27.52 2.31 2.86
CA ARG A 66 -28.43 3.35 2.36
C ARG A 66 -28.88 4.30 3.46
N HIS A 67 -29.28 3.76 4.61
CA HIS A 67 -29.61 4.57 5.78
C HIS A 67 -28.44 5.45 6.24
N ALA A 68 -27.21 4.92 6.21
CA ALA A 68 -26.00 5.69 6.50
C ALA A 68 -25.82 6.86 5.54
N LEU A 69 -25.96 6.62 4.23
CA LEU A 69 -25.90 7.67 3.21
C LEU A 69 -26.95 8.78 3.44
N ASP A 70 -28.17 8.40 3.80
CA ASP A 70 -29.30 9.33 3.95
C ASP A 70 -29.27 10.11 5.27
N LYS A 71 -28.83 9.48 6.36
CA LYS A 71 -28.97 10.01 7.74
C LYS A 71 -27.65 10.34 8.43
N HIS A 72 -26.54 9.74 8.01
CA HIS A 72 -25.24 9.83 8.66
C HIS A 72 -24.19 10.31 7.66
N LYS A 73 -24.13 11.62 7.42
CA LYS A 73 -23.10 12.22 6.57
C LYS A 73 -21.79 12.37 7.35
N ILE A 74 -20.90 11.39 7.18
CA ILE A 74 -19.55 11.42 7.77
C ILE A 74 -18.58 11.83 6.68
N GLU A 75 -17.84 12.91 6.91
CA GLU A 75 -16.84 13.42 5.97
C GLU A 75 -15.73 12.37 5.71
N GLY A 76 -15.32 12.22 4.44
CA GLY A 76 -14.31 11.22 4.04
C GLY A 76 -14.79 9.75 4.06
N GLN A 77 -16.08 9.48 4.25
CA GLN A 77 -16.68 8.15 4.12
C GLN A 77 -17.63 8.08 2.93
N ASN A 78 -17.47 7.05 2.09
CA ASN A 78 -18.37 6.81 0.97
C ASN A 78 -19.34 5.64 1.29
N PHE A 79 -20.58 5.97 1.62
CA PHE A 79 -21.64 5.00 1.88
C PHE A 79 -22.42 4.58 0.62
N GLU A 80 -22.07 5.10 -0.54
CA GLU A 80 -22.71 4.76 -1.81
C GLU A 80 -22.49 3.30 -2.16
N LEU A 81 -23.57 2.64 -2.58
CA LEU A 81 -23.51 1.29 -3.07
C LEU A 81 -22.93 1.28 -4.49
N GLN A 82 -21.75 0.70 -4.63
CA GLN A 82 -21.09 0.55 -5.92
C GLN A 82 -21.24 -0.88 -6.44
N SER A 83 -21.18 -1.02 -7.76
CA SER A 83 -21.23 -2.31 -8.44
C SER A 83 -20.22 -2.33 -9.58
N ARG A 84 -19.46 -3.41 -9.71
CA ARG A 84 -18.44 -3.57 -10.76
C ARG A 84 -18.40 -5.01 -11.26
N SER A 85 -18.18 -5.18 -12.55
CA SER A 85 -18.02 -6.50 -13.19
C SER A 85 -16.61 -6.66 -13.75
N PHE A 86 -16.04 -7.85 -13.61
CA PHE A 86 -14.71 -8.23 -14.08
C PHE A 86 -14.81 -9.43 -15.00
N ARG A 87 -14.02 -9.44 -16.07
CA ARG A 87 -14.03 -10.52 -17.07
C ARG A 87 -13.27 -11.74 -16.58
N SER A 88 -12.23 -11.51 -15.77
CA SER A 88 -11.33 -12.54 -15.28
C SER A 88 -11.09 -12.41 -13.78
N ARG A 89 -10.49 -13.46 -13.21
CA ARG A 89 -10.07 -13.46 -11.81
C ARG A 89 -8.91 -12.49 -11.55
N ALA A 90 -7.98 -12.36 -12.50
CA ALA A 90 -6.83 -11.45 -12.40
C ALA A 90 -7.28 -9.99 -12.25
N GLU A 91 -8.18 -9.51 -13.11
CA GLU A 91 -8.74 -8.15 -13.01
C GLU A 91 -9.41 -7.88 -11.65
N PHE A 92 -10.09 -8.89 -11.09
CA PHE A 92 -10.69 -8.78 -9.77
C PHE A 92 -9.64 -8.74 -8.66
N ASP A 93 -8.56 -9.50 -8.77
CA ASP A 93 -7.50 -9.52 -7.76
C ASP A 93 -6.72 -8.19 -7.75
N ASP A 94 -6.49 -7.56 -8.91
CA ASP A 94 -5.95 -6.19 -9.02
C ASP A 94 -6.86 -5.17 -8.34
N PHE A 95 -8.17 -5.28 -8.60
CA PHE A 95 -9.17 -4.46 -7.92
C PHE A 95 -9.15 -4.69 -6.39
N MET A 96 -9.00 -5.94 -5.94
CA MET A 96 -8.89 -6.24 -4.52
C MET A 96 -7.62 -5.66 -3.90
N GLN A 97 -6.51 -5.61 -4.64
CA GLN A 97 -5.29 -4.93 -4.20
C GLN A 97 -5.53 -3.43 -4.04
N TYR A 98 -6.16 -2.78 -5.01
CA TYR A 98 -6.58 -1.38 -4.91
C TYR A 98 -7.46 -1.13 -3.67
N ILE A 99 -8.51 -1.94 -3.47
CA ILE A 99 -9.40 -1.82 -2.30
C ILE A 99 -8.63 -2.01 -0.99
N ARG A 100 -7.65 -2.92 -0.93
CA ARG A 100 -6.81 -3.10 0.26
C ARG A 100 -5.95 -1.87 0.55
N MET A 101 -5.44 -1.20 -0.48
CA MET A 101 -4.70 0.06 -0.31
C MET A 101 -5.64 1.17 0.20
N GLU A 102 -6.81 1.32 -0.43
CA GLU A 102 -7.78 2.38 -0.12
C GLU A 102 -8.44 2.21 1.26
N THR A 103 -8.82 0.98 1.62
CA THR A 103 -9.55 0.67 2.88
C THR A 103 -8.66 0.15 4.00
N SER A 104 -7.33 0.23 3.82
CA SER A 104 -6.34 -0.25 4.79
C SER A 104 -6.46 -1.75 5.11
N GLY A 105 -7.00 -2.52 4.17
CA GLY A 105 -7.16 -3.96 4.27
C GLY A 105 -8.15 -4.42 5.35
N SER A 106 -9.11 -3.57 5.72
CA SER A 106 -10.06 -3.82 6.80
C SER A 106 -11.13 -4.88 6.48
N MET A 107 -11.02 -5.66 5.40
CA MET A 107 -12.05 -6.61 4.98
C MET A 107 -11.63 -8.07 5.20
N THR A 108 -12.57 -8.86 5.72
CA THR A 108 -12.43 -10.30 5.99
C THR A 108 -13.55 -11.09 5.36
N THR A 109 -13.25 -12.27 4.84
CA THR A 109 -14.26 -13.20 4.32
C THR A 109 -15.03 -13.81 5.48
N ILE A 110 -16.36 -13.61 5.50
CA ILE A 110 -17.24 -14.15 6.56
C ILE A 110 -17.92 -15.45 6.15
N SER A 111 -18.10 -15.67 4.86
CA SER A 111 -18.79 -16.85 4.33
C SER A 111 -18.50 -16.98 2.84
N VAL A 112 -18.32 -18.21 2.40
CA VAL A 112 -18.34 -18.59 0.98
C VAL A 112 -19.53 -19.55 0.82
N LYS A 113 -20.42 -19.27 -0.12
CA LYS A 113 -21.59 -20.11 -0.42
C LYS A 113 -21.78 -20.20 -1.92
N ASP A 114 -21.76 -21.41 -2.44
CA ASP A 114 -21.88 -21.69 -3.87
C ASP A 114 -20.81 -20.89 -4.64
N LYS A 115 -21.24 -19.85 -5.36
CA LYS A 115 -20.39 -18.92 -6.11
C LYS A 115 -20.39 -17.50 -5.55
N CYS A 116 -20.85 -17.32 -4.31
CA CYS A 116 -20.90 -16.04 -3.61
C CYS A 116 -19.88 -16.01 -2.45
N THR A 117 -18.98 -15.04 -2.49
CA THR A 117 -18.08 -14.72 -1.37
C THR A 117 -18.59 -13.45 -0.68
N TYR A 118 -18.87 -13.56 0.61
CA TYR A 118 -19.33 -12.45 1.43
C TYR A 118 -18.18 -11.96 2.30
N MET A 119 -17.81 -10.70 2.13
CA MET A 119 -16.73 -10.05 2.87
C MET A 119 -17.29 -8.89 3.69
N ARG A 120 -16.79 -8.72 4.91
CA ARG A 120 -17.21 -7.66 5.85
C ARG A 120 -16.00 -7.06 6.53
N CYS A 121 -16.19 -5.89 7.13
CA CYS A 121 -15.15 -5.29 7.95
C CYS A 121 -14.62 -6.25 9.04
N GLU A 122 -13.30 -6.29 9.22
CA GLU A 122 -12.59 -7.06 10.24
C GLU A 122 -13.01 -6.63 11.64
N MET A 123 -13.40 -5.37 11.86
CA MET A 123 -13.88 -4.87 13.16
C MET A 123 -15.36 -5.18 13.41
N ALA A 124 -16.09 -5.60 12.37
CA ALA A 124 -17.51 -5.89 12.45
C ALA A 124 -17.77 -7.38 12.71
N GLY A 125 -18.71 -7.66 13.61
CA GLY A 125 -19.19 -8.99 13.91
C GLY A 125 -19.42 -9.19 15.39
N LYS A 126 -19.86 -10.39 15.77
CA LYS A 126 -19.99 -10.72 17.17
C LYS A 126 -18.61 -10.99 17.73
N ALA A 127 -18.16 -10.15 18.66
CA ALA A 127 -17.11 -10.55 19.57
C ALA A 127 -17.54 -11.89 20.18
N ARG A 128 -16.68 -12.91 20.06
CA ARG A 128 -16.91 -14.15 20.81
C ARG A 128 -16.71 -13.74 22.26
N HIS A 129 -17.81 -13.53 22.99
CA HIS A 129 -17.74 -13.07 24.35
C HIS A 129 -16.76 -13.95 25.13
N LEU A 130 -15.91 -13.29 25.90
CA LEU A 130 -15.07 -13.86 26.96
C LEU A 130 -15.86 -14.72 27.97
N ALA A 131 -17.16 -14.96 27.82
CA ALA A 131 -17.91 -15.88 28.67
C ALA A 131 -17.41 -17.34 28.57
N ASP A 132 -16.67 -17.71 27.52
CA ASP A 132 -15.91 -18.96 27.45
C ASP A 132 -14.58 -18.91 28.25
N SER A 133 -14.30 -17.82 28.99
CA SER A 133 -13.16 -17.73 29.93
C SER A 133 -13.24 -18.75 31.07
N LEU A 134 -14.42 -19.34 31.32
CA LEU A 134 -14.55 -20.52 32.17
C LEU A 134 -13.82 -21.76 31.60
N SER A 135 -13.51 -21.79 30.29
CA SER A 135 -12.75 -22.90 29.69
C SER A 135 -11.23 -22.77 29.84
N GLY A 136 -10.73 -21.71 30.51
CA GLY A 136 -9.30 -21.49 30.75
C GLY A 136 -8.45 -21.25 29.48
N ARG A 137 -9.04 -21.36 28.29
CA ARG A 137 -8.35 -21.02 27.04
C ARG A 137 -8.36 -19.51 26.89
N ILE A 138 -7.17 -18.93 26.89
CA ILE A 138 -6.94 -17.55 26.48
C ILE A 138 -7.37 -17.45 25.01
N SER A 139 -8.63 -17.08 24.78
CA SER A 139 -9.08 -16.76 23.43
C SER A 139 -8.36 -15.47 23.04
N HIS A 140 -7.45 -15.55 22.06
CA HIS A 140 -6.87 -14.35 21.44
C HIS A 140 -8.02 -13.40 21.13
N GLY A 141 -8.01 -12.22 21.78
CA GLY A 141 -9.12 -11.28 21.74
C GLY A 141 -9.52 -11.01 20.29
N THR A 142 -10.78 -11.24 19.94
CA THR A 142 -11.24 -10.96 18.59
C THR A 142 -11.19 -9.45 18.37
N LYS A 143 -10.59 -8.97 17.28
CA LYS A 143 -10.58 -7.53 16.91
C LYS A 143 -11.97 -6.93 16.60
N LYS A 144 -13.05 -7.64 16.95
CA LYS A 144 -14.43 -7.23 16.72
C LYS A 144 -14.82 -6.18 17.75
N VAL A 145 -14.88 -4.92 17.33
CA VAL A 145 -15.25 -3.80 18.19
C VAL A 145 -16.75 -3.55 18.15
N ILE A 146 -17.39 -3.79 17.00
CA ILE A 146 -18.82 -3.54 16.82
C ILE A 146 -19.56 -4.70 16.18
N SER A 147 -20.87 -4.79 16.47
CA SER A 147 -21.72 -5.86 15.93
C SER A 147 -21.98 -5.74 14.42
N HIS A 148 -22.11 -4.51 13.91
CA HIS A 148 -22.49 -4.20 12.54
C HIS A 148 -21.73 -2.99 12.03
N CYS A 149 -21.16 -3.10 10.82
CA CYS A 149 -20.56 -2.00 10.07
C CYS A 149 -21.21 -1.96 8.67
N THR A 150 -21.27 -0.78 8.08
CA THR A 150 -21.72 -0.55 6.69
C THR A 150 -20.75 -1.06 5.64
N CYS A 151 -19.46 -1.22 5.97
CA CYS A 151 -18.45 -1.67 5.01
C CYS A 151 -18.64 -3.17 4.68
N PHE A 152 -18.93 -3.46 3.41
CA PHE A 152 -19.13 -4.81 2.91
C PHE A 152 -18.77 -4.95 1.44
N MET A 153 -18.52 -6.19 1.03
CA MET A 153 -18.41 -6.58 -0.38
C MET A 153 -19.03 -7.96 -0.55
N ASN A 154 -19.84 -8.10 -1.58
CA ASN A 154 -20.40 -9.37 -2.01
C ASN A 154 -19.86 -9.64 -3.41
N VAL A 155 -19.10 -10.71 -3.55
CA VAL A 155 -18.49 -11.14 -4.80
C VAL A 155 -19.28 -12.34 -5.31
N ARG A 156 -19.73 -12.30 -6.56
CA ARG A 156 -20.44 -13.39 -7.22
C ARG A 156 -19.66 -13.81 -8.46
N THR A 157 -19.31 -15.09 -8.55
CA THR A 157 -18.70 -15.67 -9.74
C THR A 157 -19.79 -16.31 -10.59
N GLU A 158 -19.89 -15.91 -11.86
CA GLU A 158 -20.86 -16.44 -12.80
C GLU A 158 -20.40 -17.78 -13.41
N GLY A 159 -21.27 -18.44 -14.17
CA GLY A 159 -20.94 -19.71 -14.84
C GLY A 159 -19.85 -19.61 -15.90
N ASN A 160 -19.71 -18.44 -16.53
CA ASN A 160 -18.70 -18.12 -17.54
C ASN A 160 -17.36 -17.65 -16.93
N GLY A 161 -17.22 -17.64 -15.60
CA GLY A 161 -16.03 -17.15 -14.91
C GLY A 161 -16.00 -15.63 -14.65
N SER A 162 -16.96 -14.84 -15.17
CA SER A 162 -17.01 -13.41 -14.86
C SER A 162 -17.36 -13.16 -13.39
N ILE A 163 -16.87 -12.07 -12.82
CA ILE A 163 -17.04 -11.75 -11.40
C ILE A 163 -17.83 -10.45 -11.25
N ASN A 164 -18.96 -10.51 -10.57
CA ASN A 164 -19.79 -9.36 -10.22
C ASN A 164 -19.60 -9.00 -8.75
N VAL A 165 -19.32 -7.74 -8.46
CA VAL A 165 -19.01 -7.27 -7.10
C VAL A 165 -19.95 -6.13 -6.74
N GLU A 166 -20.69 -6.28 -5.65
CA GLU A 166 -21.44 -5.20 -4.99
C GLU A 166 -20.73 -4.82 -3.69
N TYR A 167 -20.42 -3.55 -3.48
CA TYR A 167 -19.66 -3.12 -2.30
C TYR A 167 -20.00 -1.72 -1.80
N VAL A 168 -19.67 -1.48 -0.53
CA VAL A 168 -19.67 -0.18 0.15
C VAL A 168 -18.39 -0.13 0.99
N LEU A 169 -17.58 0.92 0.83
CA LEU A 169 -16.30 1.07 1.55
C LEU A 169 -16.39 1.97 2.78
N GLY A 170 -17.43 2.79 2.87
CA GLY A 170 -17.67 3.66 4.03
C GLY A 170 -17.97 2.87 5.30
N HIS A 171 -17.32 3.26 6.40
CA HIS A 171 -17.49 2.65 7.72
C HIS A 171 -18.39 3.52 8.60
N LEU A 172 -19.45 2.90 9.13
CA LEU A 172 -20.32 3.46 10.17
C LEU A 172 -20.24 2.57 11.42
N GLY A 173 -20.12 3.19 12.58
CA GLY A 173 -20.07 2.56 13.91
C GLY A 173 -18.68 2.32 14.48
N HIS A 174 -17.63 2.49 13.68
CA HIS A 174 -16.28 2.57 14.20
C HIS A 174 -15.51 3.57 13.36
N GLU A 175 -14.57 4.25 13.99
CA GLU A 175 -13.61 5.08 13.28
C GLU A 175 -12.76 4.18 12.37
N LYS A 176 -12.36 4.70 11.20
CA LYS A 176 -11.30 4.05 10.43
C LYS A 176 -10.11 3.98 11.38
N THR A 177 -9.77 2.79 11.86
CA THR A 177 -8.55 2.65 12.67
C THR A 177 -7.45 3.25 11.84
N PRO A 178 -6.65 4.19 12.38
CA PRO A 178 -5.53 4.74 11.64
C PRO A 178 -4.80 3.56 11.02
N VAL A 179 -4.70 3.62 9.69
CA VAL A 179 -4.22 2.55 8.82
C VAL A 179 -3.07 1.88 9.56
N LYS A 180 -3.22 0.63 10.02
CA LYS A 180 -2.01 -0.14 10.35
C LYS A 180 -1.30 -0.21 9.01
N ILE A 181 -0.26 0.61 8.85
CA ILE A 181 0.36 0.87 7.56
C ILE A 181 0.74 -0.49 7.01
N ARG A 182 0.06 -0.89 5.93
CA ARG A 182 0.39 -2.13 5.24
C ARG A 182 1.45 -1.77 4.23
N TYR A 183 2.67 -2.12 4.60
CA TYR A 183 3.81 -2.10 3.72
C TYR A 183 3.61 -3.18 2.63
N THR A 184 3.86 -2.80 1.39
CA THR A 184 3.98 -3.70 0.24
C THR A 184 5.15 -4.67 0.45
N ALA A 185 5.22 -5.73 -0.36
CA ALA A 185 6.34 -6.67 -0.28
C ALA A 185 7.70 -5.97 -0.45
N LEU A 186 7.80 -5.04 -1.40
CA LEU A 186 9.01 -4.23 -1.64
C LEU A 186 9.35 -3.32 -0.47
N GLU A 187 8.36 -2.66 0.14
CA GLU A 187 8.58 -1.82 1.32
C GLU A 187 9.04 -2.67 2.52
N ILE A 188 8.45 -3.86 2.71
CA ILE A 188 8.87 -4.82 3.75
C ILE A 188 10.31 -5.27 3.49
N GLU A 189 10.64 -5.62 2.24
CA GLU A 189 11.97 -6.06 1.86
C GLU A 189 13.03 -4.97 2.08
N ALA A 190 12.73 -3.72 1.72
CA ALA A 190 13.61 -2.58 2.00
C ALA A 190 13.86 -2.42 3.51
N ILE A 191 12.83 -2.57 4.35
CA ILE A 191 12.96 -2.53 5.81
C ILE A 191 13.79 -3.72 6.30
N LEU A 192 13.57 -4.93 5.77
CA LEU A 192 14.32 -6.13 6.14
C LEU A 192 15.79 -6.06 5.75
N LEU A 193 16.12 -5.47 4.61
CA LEU A 193 17.51 -5.24 4.19
C LEU A 193 18.23 -4.35 5.21
N LEU A 194 17.62 -3.22 5.59
CA LEU A 194 18.20 -2.34 6.61
C LEU A 194 18.34 -3.01 7.98
N LEU A 195 17.37 -3.86 8.36
CA LEU A 195 17.46 -4.64 9.61
C LEU A 195 18.61 -5.66 9.55
N LYS A 196 18.80 -6.34 8.42
CA LYS A 196 19.90 -7.29 8.20
C LYS A 196 21.27 -6.62 8.15
N GLU A 197 21.34 -5.37 7.71
CA GLU A 197 22.52 -4.51 7.83
C GLU A 197 22.79 -4.02 9.26
N LYS A 198 22.07 -4.56 10.26
CA LYS A 198 22.22 -4.20 11.66
C LYS A 198 21.97 -2.71 11.90
N ARG A 199 21.03 -2.11 11.17
CA ARG A 199 20.52 -0.77 11.47
C ARG A 199 19.44 -0.87 12.54
N SER A 200 19.49 0.04 13.51
CA SER A 200 18.47 0.07 14.54
C SER A 200 17.12 0.54 14.00
N PRO A 201 16.01 0.13 14.62
CA PRO A 201 14.69 0.65 14.27
C PRO A 201 14.59 2.18 14.33
N HIS A 202 15.34 2.87 15.20
CA HIS A 202 15.33 4.33 15.25
C HIS A 202 15.99 4.94 14.01
N TRP A 203 17.17 4.45 13.64
CA TRP A 203 17.88 4.88 12.45
C TRP A 203 17.03 4.65 11.18
N ILE A 204 16.38 3.49 11.07
CA ILE A 204 15.54 3.15 9.90
C ILE A 204 14.37 4.14 9.75
N ILE A 205 13.69 4.48 10.85
CA ILE A 205 12.60 5.48 10.83
C ILE A 205 13.14 6.83 10.35
N HIS A 206 14.29 7.26 10.88
CA HIS A 206 14.91 8.52 10.49
C HIS A 206 15.29 8.53 9.01
N TYR A 207 15.93 7.46 8.54
CA TYR A 207 16.32 7.28 7.16
C TYR A 207 15.12 7.43 6.22
N PHE A 208 14.00 6.73 6.47
CA PHE A 208 12.84 6.87 5.61
C PHE A 208 12.19 8.25 5.70
N LYS A 209 12.16 8.89 6.88
CA LYS A 209 11.64 10.26 7.00
C LYS A 209 12.43 11.28 6.18
N GLU A 210 13.75 11.14 6.10
CA GLU A 210 14.60 12.04 5.33
C GLU A 210 14.61 11.75 3.83
N ASN A 211 14.33 10.50 3.43
CA ASN A 211 14.47 10.04 2.05
C ASN A 211 13.15 9.74 1.34
N THR A 212 12.00 9.97 1.98
CA THR A 212 10.65 9.76 1.39
C THR A 212 9.76 10.98 1.62
N LEU A 213 8.75 11.16 0.75
CA LEU A 213 7.83 12.29 0.84
C LEU A 213 6.95 12.17 2.09
N GLU A 214 6.49 13.29 2.66
CA GLU A 214 5.62 13.28 3.86
C GLU A 214 4.32 12.45 3.68
N ASN A 215 3.88 12.28 2.44
CA ASN A 215 2.71 11.49 2.08
C ASN A 215 3.01 10.00 1.84
N ASP A 216 4.29 9.59 1.82
CA ASP A 216 4.69 8.19 1.64
C ASP A 216 4.45 7.38 2.91
N LYS A 217 4.02 6.12 2.73
CA LYS A 217 3.76 5.20 3.85
C LYS A 217 5.00 4.96 4.71
N LEU A 218 6.17 4.89 4.06
CA LEU A 218 7.47 4.72 4.72
C LEU A 218 7.84 5.95 5.56
N HIS A 219 7.39 7.15 5.22
CA HIS A 219 7.59 8.35 6.03
C HIS A 219 6.85 8.24 7.37
N ALA A 220 5.67 7.61 7.36
CA ALA A 220 4.86 7.35 8.55
C ALA A 220 5.26 6.07 9.31
N LEU A 221 6.38 5.42 8.96
CA LEU A 221 6.86 4.21 9.59
C LEU A 221 7.09 4.40 11.10
N SER A 222 6.44 3.55 11.91
CA SER A 222 6.58 3.58 13.37
C SER A 222 7.49 2.47 13.89
N ARG A 223 8.00 2.65 15.12
CA ARG A 223 8.81 1.61 15.80
C ARG A 223 8.04 0.31 16.01
N SER A 224 6.73 0.42 16.25
CA SER A 224 5.83 -0.75 16.38
C SER A 224 5.69 -1.51 15.05
N ASP A 225 5.72 -0.81 13.92
CA ASP A 225 5.66 -1.43 12.60
C ASP A 225 6.92 -2.21 12.28
N ILE A 226 8.10 -1.59 12.49
CA ILE A 226 9.40 -2.27 12.30
C ILE A 226 9.47 -3.52 13.17
N ARG A 227 9.09 -3.43 14.45
CA ARG A 227 9.03 -4.60 15.33
C ARG A 227 8.06 -5.66 14.82
N SER A 228 6.88 -5.26 14.35
CA SER A 228 5.90 -6.18 13.76
C SER A 228 6.48 -6.91 12.55
N ILE A 229 7.26 -6.23 11.69
CA ILE A 229 7.96 -6.82 10.55
C ILE A 229 9.07 -7.76 11.04
N MET A 230 9.95 -7.28 11.91
CA MET A 230 11.05 -8.03 12.52
C MET A 230 10.58 -9.37 13.10
N TYR A 231 9.54 -9.36 13.93
CA TYR A 231 8.98 -10.59 14.53
C TYR A 231 8.29 -11.53 13.54
N SER A 232 7.86 -11.02 12.38
CA SER A 232 7.15 -11.83 11.39
C SER A 232 8.09 -12.52 10.39
N TYR A 233 9.28 -11.95 10.16
CA TYR A 233 10.15 -12.35 9.04
C TYR A 233 11.57 -12.77 9.44
N LEU A 234 12.08 -12.33 10.60
CA LEU A 234 13.42 -12.69 11.07
C LEU A 234 13.36 -13.84 12.08
N ASN A 235 14.45 -14.60 12.19
CA ASN A 235 14.58 -15.65 13.20
C ASN A 235 14.89 -15.05 14.59
N SER A 236 14.82 -15.86 15.65
CA SER A 236 15.00 -15.38 17.03
C SER A 236 16.40 -14.82 17.32
N GLU A 237 17.44 -15.32 16.64
CA GLU A 237 18.82 -14.85 16.82
C GLU A 237 19.00 -13.45 16.22
N GLU A 238 18.55 -13.26 14.97
CA GLU A 238 18.53 -11.94 14.31
C GLU A 238 17.71 -10.91 15.10
N GLN A 239 16.58 -11.34 15.69
CA GLN A 239 15.74 -10.49 16.53
C GLN A 239 16.49 -10.01 17.78
N GLU A 240 17.16 -10.91 18.51
CA GLU A 240 17.89 -10.53 19.73
C GLU A 240 19.08 -9.63 19.42
N GLU A 241 19.76 -9.83 18.28
CA GLU A 241 20.84 -8.94 17.83
C GLU A 241 20.32 -7.50 17.62
N ILE A 242 19.22 -7.34 16.89
CA ILE A 242 18.62 -6.02 16.63
C ILE A 242 18.07 -5.38 17.92
N ILE A 243 17.49 -6.18 18.83
CA ILE A 243 17.04 -5.71 20.14
C ILE A 243 18.24 -5.25 20.99
N GLY A 244 19.40 -5.89 20.85
CA GLY A 244 20.66 -5.49 21.46
C GLY A 244 21.06 -4.06 21.06
N LEU A 245 21.02 -3.76 19.75
CA LEU A 245 21.31 -2.42 19.23
C LEU A 245 20.38 -1.35 19.82
N GLU A 246 19.08 -1.64 19.97
CA GLU A 246 18.15 -0.69 20.60
C GLU A 246 18.51 -0.40 22.07
N ARG A 247 19.07 -1.38 22.81
CA ARG A 247 19.50 -1.18 24.19
C ARG A 247 20.79 -0.38 24.27
N GLU A 248 21.73 -0.66 23.39
CA GLU A 248 22.98 0.10 23.29
C GLU A 248 22.69 1.56 22.96
N GLU A 249 21.84 1.83 21.98
CA GLU A 249 21.41 3.18 21.62
C GLU A 249 20.67 3.90 22.76
N ALA A 250 19.84 3.20 23.52
CA ALA A 250 19.15 3.80 24.66
C ALA A 250 20.11 4.16 25.81
N ASN A 251 21.24 3.47 25.92
CA ASN A 251 22.25 3.69 26.96
C ASN A 251 23.30 4.71 26.54
N SER A 252 23.67 4.73 25.27
CA SER A 252 24.49 5.79 24.71
C SER A 252 23.61 7.04 24.60
N ASN A 253 23.94 8.11 25.32
CA ASN A 253 23.26 9.40 25.19
C ASN A 253 23.67 10.06 23.85
N PHE A 254 23.44 9.32 22.75
CA PHE A 254 24.13 9.45 21.48
C PHE A 254 23.48 10.57 20.68
N ASN A 255 24.29 11.55 20.31
CA ASN A 255 23.86 12.67 19.51
C ASN A 255 23.93 12.26 18.03
N TRP A 256 22.79 11.98 17.43
CA TRP A 256 22.66 11.43 16.07
C TRP A 256 23.25 12.32 14.97
N ALA A 257 23.48 13.61 15.25
CA ALA A 257 24.05 14.59 14.33
C ALA A 257 25.49 14.27 13.86
N SER A 258 26.13 13.23 14.39
CA SER A 258 27.54 12.90 14.08
C SER A 258 27.74 11.54 13.39
N THR A 259 26.67 10.86 12.98
CA THR A 259 26.84 9.59 12.24
C THR A 259 27.28 9.84 10.80
N PRO A 260 28.25 9.08 10.26
CA PRO A 260 28.65 9.19 8.87
C PRO A 260 27.46 8.89 7.97
N ILE A 261 27.18 9.78 7.02
CA ILE A 261 26.19 9.58 5.97
C ILE A 261 26.56 8.27 5.25
N CYS A 262 25.73 7.25 5.40
CA CYS A 262 25.88 6.03 4.63
C CYS A 262 25.59 6.36 3.16
N ASN A 263 26.42 5.88 2.22
CA ASN A 263 26.23 6.12 0.79
C ASN A 263 24.89 5.52 0.32
N SER A 264 23.84 6.34 0.30
CA SER A 264 22.47 6.00 -0.11
C SER A 264 22.38 5.45 -1.54
N ALA A 265 23.40 5.69 -2.36
CA ALA A 265 23.53 5.14 -3.70
C ALA A 265 23.54 3.60 -3.74
N LEU A 266 24.12 2.92 -2.75
CA LEU A 266 24.24 1.46 -2.74
C LEU A 266 22.88 0.78 -2.49
N LEU A 267 22.02 1.39 -1.66
CA LEU A 267 20.71 0.84 -1.34
C LEU A 267 19.74 0.97 -2.52
N LEU A 268 19.75 2.12 -3.20
CA LEU A 268 18.98 2.33 -4.44
C LEU A 268 19.45 1.41 -5.58
N GLU A 269 20.76 1.18 -5.69
CA GLU A 269 21.33 0.22 -6.65
C GLU A 269 21.03 -1.24 -6.29
N THR A 270 20.89 -1.55 -5.00
CA THR A 270 20.47 -2.88 -4.56
C THR A 270 18.99 -3.10 -4.86
N MET A 271 18.13 -2.12 -4.57
CA MET A 271 16.69 -2.19 -4.87
C MET A 271 16.38 -2.28 -6.36
N SER A 272 17.21 -1.69 -7.24
CA SER A 272 17.05 -1.81 -8.69
C SER A 272 17.49 -3.18 -9.25
N ARG A 273 18.20 -3.99 -8.45
CA ARG A 273 18.71 -5.32 -8.83
C ARG A 273 17.87 -6.48 -8.28
N ILE A 274 16.85 -6.22 -7.47
CA ILE A 274 15.98 -7.26 -6.92
C ILE A 274 15.01 -7.74 -8.01
N GLU A 275 15.29 -8.89 -8.61
CA GLU A 275 14.30 -9.65 -9.38
C GLU A 275 13.25 -10.26 -8.43
N PRO A 276 11.96 -10.28 -8.80
CA PRO A 276 10.93 -10.88 -7.96
C PRO A 276 11.21 -12.38 -7.77
N LEU A 277 11.29 -12.81 -6.50
CA LEU A 277 11.58 -14.18 -6.10
C LEU A 277 10.65 -15.20 -6.78
N SER A 278 11.20 -16.00 -7.69
CA SER A 278 10.59 -17.26 -8.15
C SER A 278 10.76 -18.32 -7.05
N VAL A 279 9.66 -18.95 -6.65
CA VAL A 279 9.67 -20.08 -5.72
C VAL A 279 10.06 -21.34 -6.50
N GLU A 280 11.33 -21.76 -6.43
CA GLU A 280 11.77 -23.11 -6.83
C GLU A 280 12.85 -23.67 -5.90
N GLU A 281 12.90 -25.00 -5.87
CA GLU A 281 13.42 -25.92 -4.84
C GLU A 281 14.96 -25.98 -4.68
N TYR A 282 15.37 -26.33 -3.46
CA TYR A 282 16.77 -26.53 -3.06
C TYR A 282 17.40 -27.79 -3.68
N ALA A 283 18.62 -27.62 -4.20
CA ALA A 283 19.68 -28.63 -4.18
C ALA A 283 21.06 -27.95 -4.08
N SER A 284 22.03 -28.71 -3.61
CA SER A 284 23.12 -28.35 -2.70
C SER A 284 24.51 -28.12 -3.32
N GLU A 285 25.45 -27.80 -2.40
CA GLU A 285 26.93 -27.95 -2.41
C GLU A 285 27.76 -26.71 -2.82
N ASN A 286 28.48 -26.06 -1.87
CA ASN A 286 29.90 -26.27 -1.43
C ASN A 286 30.90 -25.75 -2.51
N GLU A 287 31.98 -24.97 -2.30
CA GLU A 287 32.90 -24.63 -1.20
C GLU A 287 33.65 -23.30 -1.46
N ASN A 288 34.20 -22.70 -0.39
CA ASN A 288 35.48 -21.97 -0.23
C ASN A 288 36.01 -20.98 -1.30
N GLU A 289 36.29 -19.72 -0.88
CA GLU A 289 37.66 -19.17 -0.84
C GLU A 289 37.72 -17.86 -0.04
N ALA A 290 38.75 -17.71 0.80
CA ALA A 290 39.03 -16.52 1.60
C ALA A 290 40.00 -15.60 0.85
N VAL A 291 39.72 -14.29 0.83
CA VAL A 291 40.67 -13.26 0.41
C VAL A 291 40.74 -12.17 1.47
N GLU A 292 41.91 -12.06 2.10
CA GLU A 292 42.35 -10.95 2.95
C GLU A 292 42.51 -9.67 2.12
N ILE A 293 41.92 -8.56 2.59
CA ILE A 293 42.31 -7.22 2.17
C ILE A 293 42.48 -6.33 3.40
N THR A 294 43.74 -6.06 3.73
CA THR A 294 44.19 -4.96 4.59
C THR A 294 43.95 -3.60 3.93
N ILE A 295 43.33 -2.64 4.64
CA ILE A 295 43.49 -1.21 4.34
C ILE A 295 43.72 -0.41 5.63
N SER A 296 44.71 0.47 5.53
CA SER A 296 45.34 1.31 6.52
C SER A 296 44.50 2.47 7.06
N THR A 297 44.97 2.98 8.19
CA THR A 297 44.52 4.11 9.00
C THR A 297 44.86 5.50 8.44
N ASN A 298 44.09 6.49 8.92
CA ASN A 298 44.34 7.94 9.06
C ASN A 298 44.06 8.88 7.87
N MET A 299 43.17 9.87 8.06
CA MET A 299 43.51 11.20 8.62
C MET A 299 42.21 12.01 8.88
N SER A 300 42.20 12.68 10.02
CA SER A 300 41.17 13.60 10.50
C SER A 300 41.34 14.99 9.87
N GLY A 301 40.24 15.60 9.41
CA GLY A 301 40.17 17.01 9.01
C GLY A 301 38.88 17.65 9.51
N GLN A 302 39.00 18.64 10.38
CA GLN A 302 37.92 19.51 10.86
C GLN A 302 37.45 20.45 9.75
N ILE A 303 36.13 20.64 9.60
CA ILE A 303 35.54 21.74 8.82
C ILE A 303 34.42 22.40 9.65
N THR A 304 34.46 23.73 9.72
CA THR A 304 33.48 24.64 10.34
C THR A 304 32.34 24.98 9.37
N PRO A 305 31.13 25.32 9.84
CA PRO A 305 29.96 25.52 8.98
C PRO A 305 29.70 27.00 8.65
N GLY A 306 29.24 27.26 7.42
CA GLY A 306 28.45 28.45 7.13
C GLY A 306 28.50 28.95 5.68
N ALA A 307 27.47 28.65 4.89
CA ALA A 307 26.83 29.61 3.98
C ALA A 307 25.58 28.98 3.34
N HIS A 308 24.46 29.68 3.47
CA HIS A 308 23.14 29.35 2.94
C HIS A 308 23.04 29.95 1.52
N LEU A 309 22.71 29.16 0.49
CA LEU A 309 22.46 29.68 -0.86
C LEU A 309 21.16 29.13 -1.45
N GLN A 310 20.28 30.05 -1.85
CA GLN A 310 19.05 29.79 -2.59
C GLN A 310 19.37 29.47 -4.05
N SER A 311 18.96 28.30 -4.51
CA SER A 311 18.83 27.98 -5.93
C SER A 311 17.66 27.01 -6.07
N GLY A 312 16.50 27.51 -6.51
CA GLY A 312 15.23 26.76 -6.43
C GLY A 312 14.35 26.89 -7.66
N LYS A 313 14.90 27.23 -8.84
CA LYS A 313 14.08 27.36 -10.06
C LYS A 313 14.62 26.61 -11.29
N ARG A 314 15.88 26.17 -11.27
CA ARG A 314 16.46 25.35 -12.35
C ARG A 314 16.35 23.84 -12.08
N PHE A 315 16.10 23.46 -10.83
CA PHE A 315 16.04 22.07 -10.37
C PHE A 315 14.71 21.39 -10.68
N ASP A 316 13.59 22.11 -10.58
CA ASP A 316 12.25 21.54 -10.81
C ASP A 316 12.08 21.03 -12.25
N ALA A 317 12.69 21.70 -13.23
CA ALA A 317 12.62 21.29 -14.63
C ALA A 317 13.38 19.99 -14.92
N LEU A 318 14.50 19.74 -14.22
CA LEU A 318 15.32 18.53 -14.42
C LEU A 318 14.71 17.32 -13.72
N VAL A 319 14.09 17.54 -12.56
CA VAL A 319 13.36 16.50 -11.82
C VAL A 319 12.12 16.06 -12.60
N GLU A 320 11.37 17.00 -13.19
CA GLU A 320 10.22 16.66 -14.03
C GLU A 320 10.61 15.95 -15.34
N ASP A 321 11.73 16.32 -15.99
CA ASP A 321 12.21 15.61 -17.19
C ASP A 321 12.59 14.14 -16.88
N THR A 322 13.21 13.92 -15.71
CA THR A 322 13.56 12.57 -15.24
C THR A 322 12.32 11.76 -14.88
N ARG A 323 11.30 12.40 -14.28
CA ARG A 323 10.02 11.77 -13.92
C ARG A 323 9.20 11.38 -15.16
N LEU A 324 9.18 12.24 -16.19
CA LEU A 324 8.51 11.96 -17.47
C LEU A 324 9.15 10.76 -18.19
N LYS A 325 10.48 10.69 -18.25
CA LYS A 325 11.20 9.54 -18.85
C LYS A 325 10.99 8.23 -18.08
N LEU A 326 10.88 8.30 -16.76
CA LEU A 326 10.53 7.13 -15.94
C LEU A 326 9.09 6.65 -16.21
N MET A 327 8.14 7.58 -16.39
CA MET A 327 6.76 7.22 -16.73
C MET A 327 6.64 6.59 -18.13
N GLU A 328 7.39 7.08 -19.11
CA GLU A 328 7.47 6.45 -20.45
C GLU A 328 8.04 5.01 -20.39
N LEU A 329 9.01 4.76 -19.49
CA LEU A 329 9.54 3.42 -19.25
C LEU A 329 8.49 2.50 -18.60
N PHE A 330 7.71 3.00 -17.64
CA PHE A 330 6.63 2.22 -17.02
C PHE A 330 5.56 1.83 -18.04
N ASP A 331 5.10 2.74 -18.90
CA ASP A 331 4.14 2.43 -19.97
C ASP A 331 4.69 1.39 -20.96
N LEU A 332 6.00 1.38 -21.21
CA LEU A 332 6.65 0.38 -22.04
C LEU A 332 6.67 -1.00 -21.36
N VAL A 333 6.96 -1.07 -20.06
CA VAL A 333 6.97 -2.30 -19.25
C VAL A 333 5.59 -2.98 -19.26
N PHE A 334 4.51 -2.20 -19.23
CA PHE A 334 3.14 -2.74 -19.26
C PHE A 334 2.69 -3.23 -20.66
N GLN A 335 3.45 -2.97 -21.72
CA GLN A 335 3.12 -3.37 -23.09
C GLN A 335 4.04 -4.47 -23.67
N VAL A 336 4.96 -5.04 -22.87
CA VAL A 336 5.94 -6.01 -23.37
C VAL A 336 5.30 -7.38 -23.61
N ASN A 337 5.20 -7.74 -24.89
CA ASN A 337 5.12 -9.13 -25.35
C ASN A 337 6.57 -9.66 -25.51
N GLU A 338 6.79 -10.98 -25.43
CA GLU A 338 8.12 -11.63 -25.31
C GLU A 338 9.17 -11.12 -26.33
N ASN A 339 8.74 -10.64 -27.49
CA ASN A 339 9.60 -10.14 -28.56
C ASN A 339 10.19 -8.73 -28.34
N ARG A 340 9.90 -8.02 -27.23
CA ARG A 340 10.38 -6.64 -26.98
C ARG A 340 11.30 -6.49 -25.77
N ILE A 341 11.72 -7.59 -25.16
CA ILE A 341 12.59 -7.57 -23.97
C ILE A 341 13.95 -6.93 -24.27
N GLU A 342 14.55 -7.21 -25.43
CA GLU A 342 15.83 -6.60 -25.82
C GLU A 342 15.71 -5.08 -26.05
N GLU A 343 14.60 -4.62 -26.63
CA GLU A 343 14.31 -3.19 -26.84
C GLU A 343 14.10 -2.47 -25.49
N LEU A 344 13.40 -3.10 -24.55
CA LEU A 344 13.22 -2.58 -23.19
C LEU A 344 14.58 -2.49 -22.47
N ASN A 345 15.38 -3.56 -22.52
CA ASN A 345 16.71 -3.60 -21.90
C ASN A 345 17.62 -2.50 -22.44
N SER A 346 17.64 -2.26 -23.76
CA SER A 346 18.39 -1.16 -24.36
C SER A 346 17.94 0.20 -23.83
N LYS A 347 16.62 0.46 -23.75
CA LYS A 347 16.09 1.75 -23.27
C LYS A 347 16.33 1.97 -21.78
N VAL A 348 16.28 0.92 -20.97
CA VAL A 348 16.62 0.98 -19.54
C VAL A 348 18.10 1.32 -19.35
N ILE A 349 18.99 0.69 -20.13
CA ILE A 349 20.44 0.98 -20.10
C ILE A 349 20.70 2.43 -20.52
N ASP A 350 20.04 2.92 -21.56
CA ASP A 350 20.18 4.31 -22.03
C ASP A 350 19.71 5.32 -20.99
N ALA A 351 18.58 5.06 -20.32
CA ALA A 351 18.07 5.90 -19.24
C ALA A 351 19.01 5.91 -18.02
N LEU A 352 19.57 4.76 -17.65
CA LEU A 352 20.56 4.66 -16.57
C LEU A 352 21.85 5.41 -16.90
N ASN A 353 22.34 5.29 -18.14
CA ASN A 353 23.51 6.03 -18.60
C ASN A 353 23.26 7.54 -18.62
N PHE A 354 22.07 7.98 -19.05
CA PHE A 354 21.67 9.39 -19.00
C PHE A 354 21.62 9.91 -17.57
N ALA A 355 21.03 9.15 -16.63
CA ALA A 355 21.00 9.52 -15.22
C ALA A 355 22.42 9.61 -14.63
N LYS A 356 23.28 8.64 -14.95
CA LYS A 356 24.69 8.62 -14.53
C LYS A 356 25.49 9.81 -15.05
N GLN A 357 25.32 10.16 -16.33
CA GLN A 357 25.95 11.34 -16.91
C GLN A 357 25.50 12.64 -16.24
N ASN A 358 24.21 12.77 -15.93
CA ASN A 358 23.70 13.94 -15.21
C ASN A 358 24.23 14.03 -13.77
N MET A 359 24.44 12.91 -13.08
CA MET A 359 25.07 12.90 -11.76
C MET A 359 26.56 13.27 -11.81
N ILE A 360 27.30 12.82 -12.83
CA ILE A 360 28.71 13.22 -13.04
C ILE A 360 28.80 14.73 -13.28
N TYR A 361 27.96 15.25 -14.18
CA TYR A 361 27.89 16.69 -14.48
C TYR A 361 27.55 17.54 -13.24
N ARG A 362 26.69 17.00 -12.36
CA ARG A 362 26.36 17.63 -11.08
C ARG A 362 27.57 17.68 -10.14
N THR A 363 28.34 16.61 -10.07
CA THR A 363 29.51 16.49 -9.19
C THR A 363 30.63 17.46 -9.65
N ASP A 364 30.86 17.56 -10.95
CA ASP A 364 31.86 18.47 -11.53
C ASP A 364 31.44 19.94 -11.39
N SER A 365 30.15 20.24 -11.59
CA SER A 365 29.62 21.60 -11.40
C SER A 365 29.64 22.05 -9.94
N GLU A 366 29.41 21.15 -8.99
CA GLU A 366 29.49 21.44 -7.55
C GLU A 366 30.96 21.56 -7.07
N LEU A 367 31.89 20.82 -7.68
CA LEU A 367 33.35 20.96 -7.46
C LEU A 367 33.88 22.31 -7.98
N LEU A 368 33.45 22.74 -9.16
CA LEU A 368 33.82 24.05 -9.74
C LEU A 368 33.22 25.22 -8.93
N ALA A 369 32.00 25.08 -8.41
CA ALA A 369 31.37 26.12 -7.59
C ALA A 369 32.02 26.29 -6.20
N ARG A 370 32.79 25.31 -5.70
CA ARG A 370 33.46 25.35 -4.40
C ARG A 370 34.87 25.94 -4.44
N ASN A 371 35.43 26.28 -5.62
CA ASN A 371 36.81 26.75 -5.72
C ASN A 371 36.97 27.92 -6.72
N PRO A 372 36.41 29.11 -6.44
CA PRO A 372 36.52 30.26 -7.32
C PRO A 372 37.93 30.89 -7.39
N ASP A 373 38.86 30.49 -6.51
CA ASP A 373 40.18 31.13 -6.37
C ASP A 373 41.32 30.45 -7.16
N ALA A 374 41.02 29.46 -8.02
CA ALA A 374 42.06 28.70 -8.72
C ALA A 374 42.48 29.23 -10.11
N GLU A 375 41.87 30.30 -10.63
CA GLU A 375 42.25 30.87 -11.94
C GLU A 375 42.34 32.40 -11.89
N SER A 376 43.48 32.91 -11.42
CA SER A 376 43.89 34.28 -11.70
C SER A 376 45.41 34.36 -11.80
N LEU A 377 45.92 34.01 -12.99
CA LEU A 377 47.23 34.45 -13.43
C LEU A 377 47.16 34.90 -14.90
N ARG A 378 47.24 36.22 -15.06
CA ARG A 378 47.75 37.01 -16.18
C ARG A 378 46.99 36.96 -17.51
N MET A 379 46.40 38.10 -17.87
CA MET A 379 46.57 38.70 -19.21
C MET A 379 46.54 40.23 -19.08
N ASP A 380 47.58 40.86 -19.62
CA ASP A 380 47.86 42.29 -19.58
C ASP A 380 46.98 43.12 -20.53
N ALA A 381 46.86 44.38 -20.14
CA ALA A 381 46.33 45.60 -20.78
C ALA A 381 46.14 45.67 -22.32
N ILE A 382 45.09 46.42 -22.73
CA ILE A 382 45.03 47.43 -23.82
C ILE A 382 43.75 48.31 -23.65
N PRO A 383 43.72 49.60 -24.09
CA PRO A 383 42.98 50.70 -23.44
C PRO A 383 41.70 51.15 -24.20
N PRO A 384 40.95 52.17 -23.69
CA PRO A 384 39.53 52.37 -23.99
C PRO A 384 39.26 53.46 -25.04
N CYS A 385 38.14 53.33 -25.78
CA CYS A 385 37.55 54.42 -26.57
C CYS A 385 36.01 54.40 -26.52
N ALA A 386 35.47 55.47 -25.93
CA ALA A 386 34.38 56.35 -26.38
C ALA A 386 33.05 55.80 -26.97
N ASN A 387 32.00 56.03 -26.17
CA ASN A 387 30.71 56.70 -26.45
C ASN A 387 29.58 56.10 -27.32
N PRO A 388 28.31 56.53 -27.04
CA PRO A 388 27.06 55.84 -27.38
C PRO A 388 26.20 56.58 -28.43
N GLU A 389 25.11 55.92 -28.88
CA GLU A 389 23.92 56.36 -29.68
C GLU A 389 23.62 55.24 -30.71
N GLU A 390 22.41 54.86 -31.14
CA GLU A 390 21.01 55.26 -30.97
C GLU A 390 20.13 54.14 -31.59
N MET A 391 18.86 54.10 -31.17
CA MET A 391 17.63 53.57 -31.82
C MET A 391 17.70 52.76 -33.15
N ASN A 392 16.97 51.62 -33.23
CA ASN A 392 15.60 51.58 -33.78
C ASN A 392 14.98 50.18 -33.97
N HIS A 393 13.65 50.18 -33.87
CA HIS A 393 12.64 49.20 -34.27
C HIS A 393 12.95 48.23 -35.43
N LYS A 394 12.46 46.98 -35.29
CA LYS A 394 11.54 46.35 -36.26
C LYS A 394 10.83 45.13 -35.67
N GLN A 395 9.54 45.28 -35.39
CA GLN A 395 8.56 44.19 -35.41
C GLN A 395 8.39 43.72 -36.86
N ASN A 396 8.27 42.42 -37.08
CA ASN A 396 7.59 41.90 -38.27
C ASN A 396 6.77 40.66 -37.91
N MET A 397 5.48 40.78 -38.22
CA MET A 397 4.50 39.71 -38.33
C MET A 397 4.90 38.73 -39.41
N ILE A 398 4.62 37.44 -39.19
CA ILE A 398 4.32 36.51 -40.30
C ILE A 398 3.02 35.78 -39.95
N SER A 399 2.16 35.74 -40.96
CA SER A 399 0.77 35.28 -41.02
C SER A 399 0.60 33.77 -40.82
N GLY A 400 -0.59 33.39 -40.36
CA GLY A 400 -1.09 32.03 -40.44
C GLY A 400 -1.54 31.62 -41.84
N HIS A 401 -1.68 30.31 -42.01
CA HIS A 401 -2.74 29.67 -42.81
C HIS A 401 -2.86 28.19 -42.37
N ASP A 402 -4.09 27.82 -42.03
CA ASP A 402 -4.81 26.57 -42.25
C ASP A 402 -4.14 25.20 -42.04
N PHE A 403 -4.71 24.43 -41.11
CA PHE A 403 -5.06 23.03 -41.42
C PHE A 403 -6.45 22.69 -40.89
N ALA A 404 -7.31 22.34 -41.84
CA ALA A 404 -8.70 21.95 -41.67
C ALA A 404 -8.84 20.52 -41.12
N ALA A 405 -10.00 20.32 -40.53
CA ALA A 405 -10.53 19.08 -39.98
C ALA A 405 -10.53 17.90 -40.97
N ILE A 406 -10.34 16.69 -40.43
CA ILE A 406 -10.90 15.46 -41.00
C ILE A 406 -11.78 14.82 -39.94
N SER A 407 -13.08 15.04 -40.10
CA SER A 407 -14.15 14.21 -39.55
C SER A 407 -14.39 13.06 -40.53
N GLY A 408 -14.41 11.83 -40.04
CA GLY A 408 -14.76 10.63 -40.80
C GLY A 408 -15.56 9.69 -39.93
N THR A 409 -16.86 9.61 -40.20
CA THR A 409 -17.85 8.77 -39.51
C THR A 409 -18.10 7.47 -40.30
N LEU A 410 -18.44 6.41 -39.57
CA LEU A 410 -19.24 5.23 -39.94
C LEU A 410 -18.67 4.16 -40.89
N THR A 411 -18.61 2.92 -40.39
CA THR A 411 -19.51 1.85 -40.90
C THR A 411 -19.75 0.76 -39.85
N TYR A 412 -21.04 0.50 -39.65
CA TYR A 412 -21.66 -0.67 -39.01
C TYR A 412 -21.54 -1.90 -39.93
N PHE A 413 -21.32 -3.09 -39.35
CA PHE A 413 -21.82 -4.40 -39.81
C PHE A 413 -21.99 -5.25 -38.54
N ALA A 414 -23.22 -5.52 -38.11
CA ALA A 414 -24.07 -6.67 -38.47
C ALA A 414 -23.77 -7.91 -37.62
#